data_AF-A0A1Y3ENB2-F1
#
_entry.id   AF-A0A1Y3ENB2-F1
#
_cell.length_a   1.000
_cell.length_b   1.000
_cell.length_c   1.000
_cell.angle_alpha   90.00
_cell.angle_beta   90.00
_cell.angle_gamma   90.00
#
_symmetry.space_group_name_H-M   'P 1'
#
loop_
_entity.id
_entity.type
_entity.pdbx_description
1 polymer ?
#
loop_
_entity_poly.entity_id
_entity_poly.type
_entity_poly.pdbx_seq_one_letter_code
_entity_poly.pdbx_strand_id
1 'polypeptide(L)' 'SSTSKFSFDRRALQNYILLCCQHPYGGLIDKPGKNRDYYHTCYTLSGLSIAQHFDTEEEEPFVVGSSKNLL' A
#
# COMPACT_ATOMS: atom_id res chain seq x y z
N SER A 1 1.86 -1.05 25.16
CA SER A 1 2.71 -0.58 24.04
C SER A 1 2.70 -1.69 23.02
N SER A 2 1.86 -1.59 21.98
CA SER A 2 1.80 -2.60 20.93
C SER A 2 3.01 -2.43 20.03
N THR A 3 3.98 -3.33 20.15
CA THR A 3 5.04 -3.47 19.14
C THR A 3 4.38 -3.90 17.84
N SER A 4 4.46 -3.06 16.81
CA SER A 4 4.14 -3.45 15.43
C SER A 4 4.83 -4.79 15.12
N LYS A 5 4.05 -5.85 14.88
CA LYS A 5 4.59 -7.17 14.48
C LYS A 5 5.21 -7.15 13.09
N PHE A 6 4.90 -6.14 12.28
CA PHE A 6 5.63 -5.91 11.05
C PHE A 6 7.05 -5.47 11.33
N SER A 7 8.01 -6.13 10.67
CA SER A 7 9.41 -5.68 10.57
C SER A 7 9.58 -4.38 9.75
N PHE A 8 8.48 -3.73 9.36
CA PHE A 8 8.45 -2.46 8.63
C PHE A 8 7.25 -1.59 9.06
N ASP A 9 7.29 -0.30 8.76
CA ASP A 9 6.16 0.62 9.04
C ASP A 9 5.08 0.50 7.97
N ARG A 10 3.99 -0.21 8.30
CA ARG A 10 2.87 -0.41 7.37
C ARG A 10 2.15 0.89 7.00
N ARG A 11 2.04 1.86 7.90
CA ARG A 11 1.36 3.15 7.62
C ARG A 11 2.19 3.96 6.64
N ALA A 12 3.51 4.02 6.84
CA ALA A 12 4.41 4.71 5.94
C ALA A 12 4.38 4.10 4.53
N LEU A 13 4.36 2.77 4.41
CA LEU A 13 4.28 2.09 3.11
C LEU A 13 2.96 2.41 2.38
N GLN A 14 1.82 2.32 3.07
CA GLN A 14 0.53 2.68 2.47
C GLN A 14 0.52 4.14 1.99
N ASN A 15 1.01 5.07 2.81
CA ASN A 15 1.11 6.49 2.44
C ASN A 15 1.99 6.69 1.20
N TYR A 16 3.16 6.05 1.12
CA TYR A 16 4.03 6.16 -0.04
C TYR A 16 3.34 5.66 -1.31
N ILE A 17 2.66 4.52 -1.25
CA ILE A 17 1.93 3.96 -2.39
C ILE A 17 0.80 4.90 -2.83
N LEU A 18 -0.04 5.35 -1.89
CA LEU A 18 -1.21 6.16 -2.17
C LEU A 18 -0.85 7.59 -2.64
N LEU A 19 0.26 8.16 -2.16
CA LEU A 19 0.65 9.53 -2.49
C LEU A 19 1.66 9.63 -3.65
N CYS A 20 2.51 8.62 -3.84
CA CYS A 20 3.66 8.72 -4.75
C CYS A 20 3.62 7.74 -5.92
N CYS A 21 2.95 6.60 -5.80
CA CYS A 21 2.99 5.53 -6.80
C CYS A 21 1.78 5.49 -7.73
N GLN A 22 0.79 6.37 -7.57
CA GLN A 22 -0.40 6.39 -8.43
C GLN A 22 -0.16 7.25 -9.68
N HIS A 23 -0.46 6.70 -10.87
CA HIS A 23 -0.46 7.47 -12.10
C HIS A 23 -1.84 8.13 -12.31
N PRO A 24 -1.92 9.41 -12.72
CA PRO A 24 -3.20 10.13 -12.88
C PRO A 24 -4.20 9.48 -13.87
N TYR A 25 -3.69 8.65 -14.78
CA TYR A 25 -4.49 7.95 -15.80
C TYR A 25 -4.66 6.44 -15.51
N GLY A 26 -4.49 6.02 -14.24
CA GLY A 26 -4.57 4.63 -13.81
C GLY A 26 -3.25 3.87 -13.94
N GLY A 27 -3.14 2.76 -13.20
CA GLY A 27 -1.89 2.01 -13.01
C GLY A 27 -0.97 2.64 -11.96
N LEU A 28 0.06 1.89 -11.55
CA LEU A 28 1.08 2.36 -10.61
C LEU A 28 2.47 2.47 -11.25
N ILE A 29 3.30 3.28 -10.62
CA ILE A 29 4.67 3.64 -11.02
C ILE A 29 5.66 3.27 -9.92
N ASP A 30 6.93 3.09 -10.29
CA ASP A 30 8.06 2.95 -9.35
C ASP A 30 8.11 4.14 -8.34
N LYS A 31 8.19 5.35 -8.88
CA LYS A 31 8.30 6.61 -8.12
C LYS A 31 7.91 7.80 -9.00
N PRO A 32 7.69 9.00 -8.43
CA PRO A 32 7.32 10.19 -9.19
C PRO A 32 8.25 10.46 -10.38
N GLY A 33 7.66 10.78 -11.53
CA GLY A 33 8.37 11.02 -12.78
C GLY A 33 8.73 9.77 -13.60
N LYS A 34 8.35 8.56 -13.15
CA LYS A 34 8.48 7.32 -13.94
C LYS A 34 7.19 6.96 -14.65
N ASN A 35 7.32 6.17 -15.72
CA ASN A 35 6.18 5.67 -16.47
C ASN A 35 5.47 4.55 -15.69
N ARG A 36 4.17 4.39 -15.95
CA ARG A 36 3.38 3.25 -15.47
C ARG A 36 3.68 2.00 -16.28
N ASP A 37 3.63 0.86 -15.62
CA ASP A 37 3.66 -0.44 -16.27
C ASP A 37 2.89 -1.49 -15.43
N TYR A 38 2.69 -2.67 -16.02
CA TYR A 38 1.97 -3.76 -15.37
C TYR A 38 2.75 -4.38 -14.20
N TYR A 39 4.08 -4.32 -14.24
CA TYR A 39 4.93 -4.86 -13.19
C TYR A 39 4.74 -4.06 -11.89
N HIS A 40 4.91 -2.75 -11.95
CA HIS A 40 4.72 -1.85 -10.80
C HIS A 40 3.26 -1.80 -10.37
N THR A 41 2.31 -1.87 -11.30
CA THR A 41 0.89 -1.99 -10.94
C THR A 41 0.63 -3.22 -10.08
N CYS A 42 1.11 -4.39 -10.52
CA CYS A 42 0.93 -5.65 -9.80
C CYS A 42 1.59 -5.61 -8.41
N TYR A 43 2.91 -5.40 -8.37
CA TYR A 43 3.66 -5.53 -7.12
C TYR A 43 3.36 -4.42 -6.11
N THR A 44 3.02 -3.22 -6.57
CA THR A 44 2.66 -2.13 -5.66
C THR A 44 1.29 -2.39 -5.02
N LEU A 45 0.31 -2.92 -5.77
CA LEU A 45 -0.98 -3.34 -5.19
C LEU A 45 -0.81 -4.55 -4.25
N SER A 46 0.02 -5.53 -4.61
CA SER A 46 0.34 -6.64 -3.71
C SER A 46 0.97 -6.16 -2.40
N GLY A 47 1.92 -5.22 -2.49
CA GLY A 47 2.54 -4.60 -1.31
C GLY A 47 1.55 -3.80 -0.46
N LEU A 48 0.60 -3.08 -1.10
CA LEU A 48 -0.48 -2.38 -0.42
C LEU A 48 -1.38 -3.35 0.35
N SER A 49 -1.80 -4.45 -0.29
CA SER A 49 -2.59 -5.50 0.36
C SER A 49 -1.85 -6.12 1.56
N ILE A 50 -0.57 -6.47 1.41
CA ILE A 50 0.25 -6.97 2.53
C ILE A 50 0.28 -5.96 3.69
N ALA A 51 0.45 -4.67 3.40
CA ALA A 51 0.49 -3.62 4.43
C ALA A 51 -0.86 -3.39 5.13
N GLN A 52 -1.98 -3.82 4.53
CA GLN A 52 -3.33 -3.72 5.10
C GLN A 52 -3.70 -4.95 5.94
N HIS A 53 -3.32 -6.14 5.46
CA HIS A 53 -3.88 -7.42 5.93
C HIS A 53 -2.92 -8.30 6.71
N PHE A 54 -1.61 -8.15 6.55
CA PHE A 54 -0.68 -9.13 7.12
C PHE A 54 -0.59 -9.02 8.65
N ASP A 55 -0.62 -10.17 9.32
CA ASP A 55 -0.39 -10.37 10.75
C ASP A 55 -1.14 -9.39 11.68
N THR A 56 -2.43 -9.18 11.39
CA THR A 56 -3.37 -8.63 12.37
C THR A 56 -3.96 -9.79 13.16
N GLU A 57 -3.69 -9.85 14.48
CA GLU A 57 -4.57 -10.60 15.39
C GLU A 57 -5.98 -9.97 15.46
N GLU A 58 -6.10 -8.75 14.93
CA GLU A 58 -7.35 -8.02 14.74
C GLU A 58 -8.06 -8.56 13.49
N GLU A 59 -9.38 -8.76 13.60
CA GLU A 59 -10.23 -9.23 12.49
C GLU A 59 -10.30 -8.22 11.33
N GLU A 60 -9.97 -6.94 11.57
CA GLU A 60 -10.15 -5.86 10.62
C GLU A 60 -8.81 -5.36 10.02
N PRO A 61 -8.73 -5.18 8.69
CA PRO A 61 -7.54 -4.63 8.03
C PRO A 61 -7.25 -3.19 8.44
N PHE A 62 -5.97 -2.84 8.50
CA PHE A 62 -5.57 -1.45 8.73
C PHE A 62 -5.47 -0.70 7.42
N VAL A 63 -6.44 0.18 7.16
CA VAL A 63 -6.53 0.93 5.90
C VAL A 63 -6.25 2.41 6.13
N VAL A 64 -5.29 2.97 5.40
CA VAL A 64 -5.04 4.41 5.36
C VAL A 64 -6.02 5.10 4.41
N GLY A 65 -6.69 6.14 4.91
CA GLY A 65 -7.60 6.98 4.12
C GLY A 65 -9.02 6.44 4.08
N SER A 66 -9.63 6.45 2.88
CA SER A 66 -11.01 5.97 2.69
C SER A 66 -11.07 4.45 2.84
N SER A 67 -12.17 3.92 3.38
CA SER A 67 -12.43 2.46 3.40
C SER A 67 -12.48 1.85 2.00
N LYS A 68 -12.69 2.67 0.96
CA LYS A 68 -12.60 2.24 -0.45
C LYS A 68 -11.18 1.88 -0.90
N ASN A 69 -10.16 2.18 -0.09
CA ASN A 69 -8.79 1.77 -0.36
C ASN A 69 -8.51 0.33 0.09
N LEU A 70 -9.47 -0.33 0.74
CA LEU A 70 -9.37 -1.73 1.12
C LEU A 70 -9.25 -2.60 -0.14
N LEU A 71 -8.16 -3.38 -0.21
CA LEU A 71 -7.92 -4.38 -1.24
C LEU A 71 -8.34 -5.77 -0.79
#